data_AF-A0A952PJ28-F1
#
_entry.id   AF-A0A952PJ28-F1
#
_cell.length_a   1.000
_cell.length_b   1.000
_cell.length_c   1.000
_cell.angle_alpha   90.00
_cell.angle_beta   90.00
_cell.angle_gamma   90.00
#
_symmetry.space_group_name_H-M   'P 1'
#
loop_
_entity.id
_entity.type
_entity.pdbx_description
1 polymer ?
#
loop_
_entity_poly.entity_id
_entity_poly.type
_entity_poly.pdbx_seq_one_letter_code
_entity_poly.pdbx_strand_id
1 'polypeptide(L)'
;MAERDVLYLLAMSAYCIAAYFFVKTFAHHIWSYFLAGVLFIPYFIYVGLKMCYGPFLDFLCLIAYAIFVGGVALLLICAKVSWNHFKVLRAFFLLFALTLTAVSVDAFLIEPHWLSVRREQMATTKLSEPLKIAVVADIQTDKITNYERDVFKRIKEYEPDLLLFAGDYIQIYNEKRNEQLAAFNTLLRECGVKPRIGTFVARGDADAPDDWAKWSEGLPFIVRDKTTTFNATKDITVSILSLFDSRFPPYVPPRTENFHIVLGHAPDFALRNPSADLLIAGHTHGGQVKLPFFGALYTLSRVPRDWGGGCWANIGSGAMLCISRGVGMERECAPRLRFLCRPEIVFIDVTPVEKRQLTSFTE
;
A
#
# COMPACT_ATOMS: atom_id res chain seq x y z
N MET A 1 6.45 4.83 -19.30
CA MET A 1 6.88 4.52 -17.91
C MET A 1 8.00 3.48 -17.84
N ALA A 2 7.95 2.37 -18.61
CA ALA A 2 9.08 1.44 -18.72
C ALA A 2 10.41 2.13 -19.14
N GLU A 3 10.35 3.14 -20.00
CA GLU A 3 11.55 3.87 -20.45
C GLU A 3 12.28 4.62 -19.32
N ARG A 4 11.57 5.14 -18.31
CA ARG A 4 12.19 5.95 -17.24
C ARG A 4 12.96 5.05 -16.28
N ASP A 5 12.36 3.93 -15.88
CA ASP A 5 12.99 2.91 -15.02
C ASP A 5 14.14 2.21 -15.74
N VAL A 6 13.99 1.96 -17.05
CA VAL A 6 15.08 1.45 -17.91
C VAL A 6 16.19 2.50 -18.04
N LEU A 7 15.88 3.79 -18.17
CA LEU A 7 16.89 4.85 -18.18
C LEU A 7 17.66 4.89 -16.85
N TYR A 8 16.97 4.73 -15.71
CA TYR A 8 17.60 4.66 -14.40
C TYR A 8 18.49 3.42 -14.26
N LEU A 9 18.03 2.26 -14.70
CA LEU A 9 18.82 1.03 -14.71
C LEU A 9 20.04 1.13 -15.64
N LEU A 10 19.89 1.75 -16.82
CA LEU A 10 20.98 1.98 -17.77
C LEU A 10 21.98 3.01 -17.23
N ALA A 11 21.50 4.11 -16.61
CA ALA A 11 22.34 5.09 -15.95
C ALA A 11 23.09 4.48 -14.77
N MET A 12 22.43 3.64 -13.96
CA MET A 12 23.07 2.88 -12.87
C MET A 12 24.10 1.88 -13.39
N SER A 13 23.79 1.18 -14.48
CA SER A 13 24.72 0.23 -15.11
C SER A 13 25.94 0.95 -15.65
N ALA A 14 25.76 2.07 -16.37
CA ALA A 14 26.84 2.92 -16.87
C ALA A 14 27.69 3.49 -15.73
N TYR A 15 27.05 3.93 -14.64
CA TYR A 15 27.73 4.43 -13.45
C TYR A 15 28.55 3.32 -12.76
N CYS A 16 28.01 2.12 -12.59
CA CYS A 16 28.73 0.98 -12.01
C CYS A 16 29.91 0.55 -12.87
N ILE A 17 29.77 0.60 -14.20
CA ILE A 17 30.86 0.33 -15.15
C ILE A 17 31.96 1.39 -15.03
N ALA A 18 31.59 2.67 -14.98
CA ALA A 18 32.54 3.76 -14.80
C ALA A 18 33.29 3.67 -13.45
N ALA A 19 32.56 3.43 -12.36
CA ALA A 19 33.13 3.21 -11.04
C ALA A 19 34.07 1.99 -11.00
N TYR A 20 33.71 0.89 -11.68
CA TYR A 20 34.55 -0.30 -11.81
C TYR A 20 35.87 0.00 -12.53
N PHE A 21 35.84 0.67 -13.69
CA PHE A 21 37.07 1.02 -14.42
C PHE A 21 37.94 1.99 -13.63
N PHE A 22 37.34 2.93 -12.93
CA PHE A 22 38.03 3.88 -12.07
C PHE A 22 38.75 3.19 -10.90
N VAL A 23 38.05 2.34 -10.15
CA VAL A 23 38.62 1.56 -9.05
C VAL A 23 39.71 0.61 -9.55
N LYS A 24 39.50 -0.04 -10.70
CA LYS A 24 40.50 -0.94 -11.32
C LYS A 24 41.79 -0.20 -11.69
N THR A 25 41.67 1.04 -12.16
CA THR A 25 42.83 1.85 -12.61
C THR A 25 43.69 2.32 -11.43
N PHE A 26 43.09 2.49 -10.24
CA PHE A 26 43.75 3.07 -9.07
C PHE A 26 43.72 2.17 -7.81
N ALA A 27 43.54 0.86 -7.99
CA ALA A 27 43.30 -0.12 -6.92
C ALA A 27 44.39 -0.19 -5.82
N HIS A 28 45.57 0.37 -6.06
CA HIS A 28 46.73 0.33 -5.17
C HIS A 28 46.90 1.55 -4.25
N HIS A 29 46.04 2.57 -4.34
CA HIS A 29 46.14 3.77 -3.52
C HIS A 29 44.97 3.90 -2.54
N ILE A 30 45.23 4.11 -1.25
CA ILE A 30 44.18 4.35 -0.24
C ILE A 30 43.29 5.55 -0.60
N TRP A 31 43.84 6.48 -1.39
CA TRP A 31 43.16 7.62 -1.98
C TRP A 31 42.07 7.25 -3.00
N SER A 32 42.13 6.11 -3.69
CA SER A 32 41.09 5.71 -4.64
C SER A 32 39.83 5.19 -3.96
N TYR A 33 39.94 4.66 -2.73
CA TYR A 33 38.80 4.35 -1.86
C TYR A 33 38.17 5.63 -1.28
N PHE A 34 39.01 6.60 -0.90
CA PHE A 34 38.55 7.95 -0.55
C PHE A 34 37.83 8.60 -1.75
N LEU A 35 38.37 8.45 -2.97
CA LEU A 35 37.82 9.02 -4.20
C LEU A 35 36.57 8.27 -4.72
N ALA A 36 36.43 6.98 -4.47
CA ALA A 36 35.19 6.23 -4.67
C ALA A 36 34.09 6.71 -3.69
N GLY A 37 34.47 7.01 -2.44
CA GLY A 37 33.63 7.78 -1.53
C GLY A 37 33.28 9.16 -2.11
N VAL A 38 34.24 9.86 -2.71
CA VAL A 38 34.03 11.14 -3.43
C VAL A 38 33.24 10.98 -4.74
N LEU A 39 33.14 9.80 -5.36
CA LEU A 39 32.24 9.56 -6.50
C LEU A 39 30.80 9.28 -6.05
N PHE A 40 30.64 8.77 -4.83
CA PHE A 40 29.36 8.75 -4.12
C PHE A 40 28.96 10.16 -3.65
N ILE A 41 29.91 11.07 -3.39
CA ILE A 41 29.60 12.45 -2.96
C ILE A 41 28.74 13.21 -3.97
N PRO A 42 28.96 13.24 -5.30
CA PRO A 42 28.05 13.83 -6.28
C PRO A 42 26.66 13.20 -6.27
N TYR A 43 26.55 11.89 -5.99
CA TYR A 43 25.26 11.23 -5.81
C TYR A 43 24.60 11.69 -4.50
N PHE A 44 25.31 11.71 -3.37
CA PHE A 44 24.83 12.24 -2.10
C PHE A 44 24.58 13.75 -2.11
N ILE A 45 25.28 14.52 -2.95
CA ILE A 45 25.08 15.94 -3.23
C ILE A 45 23.87 16.10 -4.14
N TYR A 46 23.69 15.28 -5.18
CA TYR A 46 22.49 15.31 -6.02
C TYR A 46 21.24 14.94 -5.21
N VAL A 47 21.35 13.88 -4.41
CA VAL A 47 20.36 13.46 -3.41
C VAL A 47 20.16 14.57 -2.38
N GLY A 48 21.21 15.20 -1.86
CA GLY A 48 21.16 16.33 -0.93
C GLY A 48 20.56 17.61 -1.51
N LEU A 49 20.81 17.90 -2.80
CA LEU A 49 20.18 18.99 -3.54
C LEU A 49 18.70 18.69 -3.77
N LYS A 50 18.34 17.43 -4.05
CA LYS A 50 16.96 16.95 -4.02
C LYS A 50 16.36 16.98 -2.61
N MET A 51 17.14 16.81 -1.53
CA MET A 51 16.67 17.01 -0.15
C MET A 51 16.34 18.48 0.14
N CYS A 52 17.08 19.43 -0.45
CA CYS A 52 16.81 20.86 -0.29
C CYS A 52 15.65 21.37 -1.16
N TYR A 53 15.35 20.73 -2.29
CA TYR A 53 14.45 21.27 -3.32
C TYR A 53 13.42 20.28 -3.91
N GLY A 54 13.36 19.04 -3.44
CA GLY A 54 12.46 17.98 -3.95
C GLY A 54 11.54 17.39 -2.86
N PRO A 55 10.46 16.70 -3.24
CA PRO A 55 9.58 16.03 -2.29
C PRO A 55 10.35 14.94 -1.53
N PHE A 56 10.21 14.87 -0.20
CA PHE A 56 10.81 13.86 0.69
C PHE A 56 10.59 12.41 0.20
N LEU A 57 9.51 12.18 -0.51
CA LEU A 57 9.11 10.90 -1.08
C LEU A 57 9.99 10.45 -2.26
N ASP A 58 10.40 11.37 -3.15
CA ASP A 58 11.36 11.07 -4.23
C ASP A 58 12.70 10.60 -3.65
N PHE A 59 13.09 11.15 -2.50
CA PHE A 59 14.30 10.76 -1.79
C PHE A 59 14.24 9.32 -1.27
N LEU A 60 13.10 8.89 -0.71
CA LEU A 60 12.91 7.50 -0.30
C LEU A 60 13.00 6.53 -1.47
N CYS A 61 12.45 6.90 -2.63
CA CYS A 61 12.62 6.14 -3.88
C CYS A 61 14.09 5.98 -4.25
N LEU A 62 14.86 7.07 -4.26
CA LEU A 62 16.28 7.05 -4.60
C LEU A 62 17.09 6.18 -3.64
N ILE A 63 16.85 6.30 -2.32
CA ILE A 63 17.52 5.45 -1.33
C ILE A 63 17.18 3.98 -1.53
N ALA A 64 15.91 3.64 -1.78
CA ALA A 64 15.53 2.25 -1.99
C ALA A 64 16.30 1.63 -3.17
N TYR A 65 16.35 2.31 -4.31
CA TYR A 65 17.12 1.82 -5.46
C TYR A 65 18.63 1.81 -5.19
N ALA A 66 19.17 2.79 -4.47
CA ALA A 66 20.59 2.81 -4.09
C ALA A 66 20.96 1.62 -3.21
N ILE A 67 20.11 1.25 -2.25
CA ILE A 67 20.35 0.12 -1.36
C ILE A 67 20.16 -1.19 -2.14
N PHE A 68 18.99 -1.42 -2.73
CA PHE A 68 18.63 -2.72 -3.30
C PHE A 68 19.33 -3.04 -4.62
N VAL A 69 19.64 -2.04 -5.45
CA VAL A 69 20.32 -2.23 -6.74
C VAL A 69 21.78 -1.79 -6.65
N GLY A 70 22.02 -0.56 -6.20
CA GLY A 70 23.38 -0.01 -6.07
C GLY A 70 24.24 -0.79 -5.07
N GLY A 71 23.65 -1.22 -3.95
CA GLY A 71 24.35 -1.98 -2.91
C GLY A 71 24.87 -3.33 -3.42
N VAL A 72 24.10 -4.03 -4.27
CA VAL A 72 24.56 -5.29 -4.88
C VAL A 72 25.78 -5.06 -5.76
N ALA A 73 25.72 -4.05 -6.64
CA ALA A 73 26.85 -3.72 -7.52
C ALA A 73 28.10 -3.33 -6.72
N LEU A 74 27.93 -2.51 -5.68
CA LEU A 74 29.02 -2.13 -4.78
C LEU A 74 29.65 -3.35 -4.09
N LEU A 75 28.83 -4.25 -3.54
CA LEU A 75 29.32 -5.47 -2.89
C LEU A 75 30.08 -6.38 -3.87
N LEU A 76 29.63 -6.49 -5.12
CA LEU A 76 30.33 -7.24 -6.16
C LEU A 76 31.67 -6.59 -6.56
N ILE A 77 31.73 -5.25 -6.63
CA ILE A 77 32.99 -4.52 -6.83
C ILE A 77 33.95 -4.79 -5.67
N CYS A 78 33.49 -4.69 -4.43
CA CYS A 78 34.29 -4.99 -3.23
C CYS A 78 34.78 -6.46 -3.20
N ALA A 79 33.93 -7.42 -3.59
CA ALA A 79 34.32 -8.82 -3.74
C ALA A 79 35.41 -9.02 -4.80
N LYS A 80 35.35 -8.27 -5.90
CA LYS A 80 36.35 -8.32 -6.98
C LYS A 80 37.68 -7.68 -6.57
N VAL A 81 37.64 -6.56 -5.87
CA VAL A 81 38.86 -5.89 -5.36
C VAL A 81 39.57 -6.76 -4.32
N SER A 82 38.82 -7.44 -3.46
CA SER A 82 39.37 -8.35 -2.44
C SER A 82 39.86 -9.71 -2.98
N TRP A 83 39.71 -9.97 -4.29
CA TRP A 83 39.83 -11.30 -4.89
C TRP A 83 41.18 -11.99 -4.66
N ASN A 84 42.27 -11.23 -4.74
CA ASN A 84 43.63 -11.77 -4.66
C ASN A 84 44.26 -11.67 -3.26
N HIS A 85 43.71 -10.83 -2.37
CA HIS A 85 44.39 -10.43 -1.13
C HIS A 85 43.63 -10.83 0.14
N PHE A 86 42.30 -10.92 0.11
CA PHE A 86 41.49 -11.07 1.33
C PHE A 86 40.36 -12.09 1.14
N LYS A 87 40.67 -13.39 1.25
CA LYS A 87 39.73 -14.50 0.98
C LYS A 87 38.46 -14.47 1.85
N VAL A 88 38.59 -14.18 3.15
CA VAL A 88 37.47 -14.10 4.09
C VAL A 88 36.56 -12.92 3.75
N LEU A 89 37.16 -11.75 3.50
CA LEU A 89 36.43 -10.53 3.16
C LEU A 89 35.70 -10.66 1.82
N ARG A 90 36.30 -11.31 0.83
CA ARG A 90 35.63 -11.68 -0.42
C ARG A 90 34.40 -12.54 -0.18
N ALA A 91 34.53 -13.61 0.62
CA ALA A 91 33.41 -14.51 0.92
C ALA A 91 32.27 -13.75 1.62
N PHE A 92 32.60 -12.86 2.56
CA PHE A 92 31.65 -11.95 3.18
C PHE A 92 30.91 -11.08 2.15
N PHE A 93 31.63 -10.37 1.28
CA PHE A 93 30.98 -9.51 0.28
C PHE A 93 30.11 -10.28 -0.71
N LEU A 94 30.54 -11.47 -1.16
CA LEU A 94 29.74 -12.32 -2.03
C LEU A 94 28.47 -12.83 -1.34
N LEU A 95 28.57 -13.24 -0.08
CA LEU A 95 27.40 -13.69 0.70
C LEU A 95 26.40 -12.55 0.90
N PHE A 96 26.88 -11.36 1.24
CA PHE A 96 26.01 -10.18 1.38
C PHE A 96 25.41 -9.75 0.05
N ALA A 97 26.16 -9.80 -1.05
CA ALA A 97 25.63 -9.49 -2.39
C ALA A 97 24.53 -10.48 -2.80
N LEU A 98 24.72 -11.77 -2.51
CA LEU A 98 23.72 -12.80 -2.75
C LEU A 98 22.46 -12.57 -1.90
N THR A 99 22.65 -12.31 -0.61
CA THR A 99 21.56 -12.04 0.33
C THR A 99 20.76 -10.81 -0.11
N LEU A 100 21.44 -9.69 -0.37
CA LEU A 100 20.80 -8.46 -0.82
C LEU A 100 20.08 -8.66 -2.15
N THR A 101 20.68 -9.39 -3.11
CA THR A 101 19.99 -9.77 -4.36
C THR A 101 18.70 -10.54 -4.09
N ALA A 102 18.72 -11.52 -3.19
CA ALA A 102 17.53 -12.29 -2.85
C ALA A 102 16.43 -11.40 -2.23
N VAL A 103 16.81 -10.50 -1.31
CA VAL A 103 15.89 -9.52 -0.71
C VAL A 103 15.36 -8.54 -1.76
N SER A 104 16.19 -8.07 -2.70
CA SER A 104 15.74 -7.21 -3.81
C SER A 104 14.76 -7.92 -4.73
N VAL A 105 15.01 -9.19 -5.06
CA VAL A 105 14.08 -10.01 -5.87
C VAL A 105 12.74 -10.16 -5.15
N ASP A 106 12.76 -10.47 -3.87
CA ASP A 106 11.55 -10.58 -3.07
C ASP A 106 10.79 -9.24 -3.06
N ALA A 107 11.46 -8.16 -2.69
CA ALA A 107 10.83 -6.86 -2.48
C ALA A 107 10.25 -6.22 -3.74
N PHE A 108 10.89 -6.40 -4.90
CA PHE A 108 10.46 -5.78 -6.16
C PHE A 108 9.57 -6.68 -7.03
N LEU A 109 9.72 -8.00 -6.94
CA LEU A 109 9.09 -8.92 -7.89
C LEU A 109 8.06 -9.84 -7.22
N ILE A 110 8.38 -10.40 -6.05
CA ILE A 110 7.55 -11.43 -5.41
C ILE A 110 6.54 -10.77 -4.46
N GLU A 111 7.01 -10.10 -3.42
CA GLU A 111 6.19 -9.55 -2.36
C GLU A 111 5.10 -8.58 -2.86
N PRO A 112 5.35 -7.69 -3.85
CA PRO A 112 4.33 -6.82 -4.43
C PRO A 112 3.13 -7.54 -5.05
N HIS A 113 3.30 -8.80 -5.44
CA HIS A 113 2.25 -9.62 -6.07
C HIS A 113 1.84 -10.79 -5.18
N TRP A 114 2.36 -10.87 -3.94
CA TRP A 114 2.07 -11.94 -3.02
C TRP A 114 0.86 -11.58 -2.13
N LEU A 115 -0.33 -11.55 -2.74
CA LEU A 115 -1.57 -11.20 -2.05
C LEU A 115 -1.77 -12.02 -0.78
N SER A 116 -2.09 -11.34 0.31
CA SER A 116 -2.52 -11.94 1.57
C SER A 116 -4.01 -11.72 1.79
N VAL A 117 -4.66 -12.65 2.49
CA VAL A 117 -6.07 -12.53 2.88
C VAL A 117 -6.11 -12.38 4.39
N ARG A 118 -6.53 -11.22 4.86
CA ARG A 118 -6.78 -10.97 6.29
C ARG A 118 -8.22 -11.36 6.60
N ARG A 119 -8.43 -12.13 7.66
CA ARG A 119 -9.74 -12.50 8.16
C ARG A 119 -9.89 -11.99 9.58
N GLU A 120 -10.91 -11.19 9.81
CA GLU A 120 -11.23 -10.62 11.12
C GLU A 120 -12.63 -11.06 11.51
N GLN A 121 -12.84 -11.20 12.81
CA GLN A 121 -14.14 -11.56 13.37
C GLN A 121 -14.56 -10.47 14.35
N MET A 122 -15.85 -10.15 14.33
CA MET A 122 -16.42 -9.25 15.31
C MET A 122 -17.83 -9.68 15.70
N ALA A 123 -18.20 -9.42 16.94
CA ALA A 123 -19.53 -9.71 17.46
C ALA A 123 -20.30 -8.42 17.73
N THR A 124 -21.60 -8.42 17.50
CA THR A 124 -22.46 -7.25 17.78
C THR A 124 -23.88 -7.64 18.17
N THR A 125 -24.53 -6.83 19.00
CA THR A 125 -25.96 -6.95 19.31
C THR A 125 -26.85 -6.18 18.35
N LYS A 126 -26.28 -5.40 17.42
CA LYS A 126 -27.03 -4.47 16.56
C LYS A 126 -27.53 -5.10 15.26
N LEU A 127 -27.07 -6.31 14.94
CA LEU A 127 -27.46 -7.03 13.72
C LEU A 127 -28.42 -8.17 14.06
N SER A 128 -29.38 -8.42 13.16
CA SER A 128 -30.29 -9.57 13.25
C SER A 128 -29.78 -10.80 12.51
N GLU A 129 -28.90 -10.65 11.52
CA GLU A 129 -28.33 -11.71 10.71
C GLU A 129 -26.79 -11.56 10.60
N PRO A 130 -26.04 -12.65 10.39
CA PRO A 130 -24.62 -12.59 10.05
C PRO A 130 -24.34 -11.68 8.86
N LEU A 131 -23.21 -10.99 8.89
CA LEU A 131 -22.79 -10.06 7.86
C LEU A 131 -21.34 -10.32 7.45
N LYS A 132 -21.13 -10.64 6.18
CA LYS A 132 -19.80 -10.78 5.57
C LYS A 132 -19.42 -9.52 4.82
N ILE A 133 -18.28 -8.93 5.18
CA ILE A 133 -17.77 -7.70 4.57
C ILE A 133 -16.43 -8.02 3.88
N ALA A 134 -16.31 -7.67 2.61
CA ALA A 134 -15.04 -7.63 1.91
C ALA A 134 -14.58 -6.18 1.73
N VAL A 135 -13.33 -5.89 2.06
CA VAL A 135 -12.71 -4.57 1.90
C VAL A 135 -11.56 -4.68 0.91
N VAL A 136 -11.57 -3.75 -0.05
CA VAL A 136 -10.52 -3.56 -1.04
C VAL A 136 -10.11 -2.10 -1.02
N ALA A 137 -8.81 -1.84 -1.00
CA ALA A 137 -8.25 -0.50 -1.01
C ALA A 137 -6.98 -0.49 -1.86
N ASP A 138 -6.60 0.71 -2.31
CA ASP A 138 -5.29 0.99 -2.90
C ASP A 138 -4.86 -0.05 -3.94
N ILE A 139 -5.78 -0.38 -4.85
CA ILE A 139 -5.49 -1.29 -5.97
C ILE A 139 -4.41 -0.66 -6.85
N GLN A 140 -4.51 0.65 -7.07
CA GLN A 140 -3.55 1.51 -7.78
C GLN A 140 -2.89 0.78 -8.96
N THR A 141 -3.70 0.10 -9.75
CA THR A 141 -3.20 -0.71 -10.85
C THR A 141 -2.89 0.21 -12.03
N ASP A 142 -1.79 -0.05 -12.72
CA ASP A 142 -1.44 0.60 -13.99
C ASP A 142 -1.73 -0.29 -15.20
N LYS A 143 -2.10 -1.55 -14.95
CA LYS A 143 -2.47 -2.52 -15.98
C LYS A 143 -3.22 -3.69 -15.36
N ILE A 144 -4.32 -4.09 -15.97
CA ILE A 144 -5.02 -5.32 -15.58
C ILE A 144 -4.21 -6.56 -15.98
N THR A 145 -3.88 -7.38 -14.99
CA THR A 145 -3.16 -8.66 -15.14
C THR A 145 -3.93 -9.82 -14.49
N ASN A 146 -3.30 -10.99 -14.43
CA ASN A 146 -3.84 -12.12 -13.67
C ASN A 146 -3.88 -11.85 -12.17
N TYR A 147 -3.05 -10.93 -11.66
CA TYR A 147 -3.03 -10.56 -10.25
C TYR A 147 -4.37 -9.91 -9.83
N GLU A 148 -4.82 -8.88 -10.54
CA GLU A 148 -6.10 -8.22 -10.26
C GLU A 148 -7.28 -9.19 -10.44
N ARG A 149 -7.21 -10.07 -11.45
CA ARG A 149 -8.21 -11.13 -11.66
C ARG A 149 -8.30 -12.07 -10.45
N ASP A 150 -7.17 -12.49 -9.91
CA ASP A 150 -7.10 -13.39 -8.75
C ASP A 150 -7.60 -12.71 -7.46
N VAL A 151 -7.38 -11.39 -7.31
CA VAL A 151 -7.96 -10.58 -6.22
C VAL A 151 -9.50 -10.67 -6.23
N PHE A 152 -10.14 -10.33 -7.35
CA PHE A 152 -11.60 -10.36 -7.44
C PHE A 152 -12.18 -11.77 -7.48
N LYS A 153 -11.41 -12.76 -7.93
CA LYS A 153 -11.76 -14.17 -7.80
C LYS A 153 -11.88 -14.55 -6.32
N ARG A 154 -10.90 -14.22 -5.47
CA ARG A 154 -10.95 -14.51 -4.03
C ARG A 154 -12.10 -13.79 -3.33
N ILE A 155 -12.38 -12.55 -3.72
CA ILE A 155 -13.54 -11.79 -3.20
C ILE A 155 -14.84 -12.48 -3.59
N LYS A 156 -14.96 -12.97 -4.83
CA LYS A 156 -16.12 -13.73 -5.28
C LYS A 156 -16.31 -15.02 -4.47
N GLU A 157 -15.23 -15.78 -4.25
CA GLU A 157 -15.22 -17.02 -3.46
C GLU A 157 -15.62 -16.81 -1.99
N TYR A 158 -15.41 -15.61 -1.45
CA TYR A 158 -15.84 -15.27 -0.09
C TYR A 158 -17.35 -14.99 0.03
N GLU A 159 -18.02 -14.69 -1.09
CA GLU A 159 -19.45 -14.35 -1.17
C GLU A 159 -19.87 -13.27 -0.15
N PRO A 160 -19.31 -12.05 -0.24
CA PRO A 160 -19.61 -10.99 0.73
C PRO A 160 -21.05 -10.48 0.61
N ASP A 161 -21.62 -10.03 1.72
CA ASP A 161 -22.86 -9.25 1.74
C ASP A 161 -22.61 -7.78 1.37
N LEU A 162 -21.46 -7.26 1.79
CA LEU A 162 -20.99 -5.90 1.51
C LEU A 162 -19.60 -5.93 0.88
N LEU A 163 -19.42 -5.21 -0.23
CA LEU A 163 -18.11 -4.94 -0.80
C LEU A 163 -17.77 -3.46 -0.63
N LEU A 164 -16.72 -3.17 0.11
CA LEU A 164 -16.27 -1.81 0.42
C LEU A 164 -14.99 -1.51 -0.35
N PHE A 165 -15.03 -0.48 -1.18
CA PHE A 165 -13.89 0.06 -1.89
C PHE A 165 -13.41 1.34 -1.18
N ALA A 166 -12.23 1.30 -0.57
CA ALA A 166 -11.69 2.36 0.28
C ALA A 166 -10.67 3.26 -0.45
N GLY A 167 -10.95 3.61 -1.70
CA GLY A 167 -10.18 4.55 -2.52
C GLY A 167 -8.97 3.95 -3.25
N ASP A 168 -8.43 4.73 -4.20
CA ASP A 168 -7.20 4.48 -4.95
C ASP A 168 -7.21 3.26 -5.87
N TYR A 169 -7.92 3.39 -7.00
CA TYR A 169 -8.20 2.24 -7.87
C TYR A 169 -7.22 2.10 -9.04
N ILE A 170 -7.00 3.19 -9.78
CA ILE A 170 -6.14 3.22 -10.97
C ILE A 170 -5.17 4.37 -10.86
N GLN A 171 -3.87 4.11 -11.06
CA GLN A 171 -2.83 5.12 -10.95
C GLN A 171 -2.08 5.31 -12.27
N ILE A 172 -2.73 6.01 -13.21
CA ILE A 172 -2.18 6.30 -14.55
C ILE A 172 -2.53 7.73 -14.94
N TYR A 173 -1.51 8.53 -15.28
CA TYR A 173 -1.66 9.95 -15.61
C TYR A 173 -1.24 10.27 -17.06
N ASN A 174 -1.44 9.32 -17.96
CA ASN A 174 -1.10 9.46 -19.39
C ASN A 174 -2.29 9.07 -20.28
N GLU A 175 -2.07 9.09 -21.59
CA GLU A 175 -3.07 8.80 -22.62
C GLU A 175 -3.75 7.43 -22.48
N LYS A 176 -3.13 6.48 -21.78
CA LYS A 176 -3.67 5.11 -21.55
C LYS A 176 -4.67 5.02 -20.41
N ARG A 177 -4.90 6.11 -19.67
CA ARG A 177 -5.78 6.09 -18.49
C ARG A 177 -7.20 5.62 -18.82
N ASN A 178 -7.80 6.13 -19.89
CA ASN A 178 -9.17 5.75 -20.29
C ASN A 178 -9.28 4.28 -20.70
N GLU A 179 -8.24 3.74 -21.36
CA GLU A 179 -8.16 2.33 -21.71
C GLU A 179 -8.15 1.46 -20.44
N GLN A 180 -7.37 1.84 -19.44
CA GLN A 180 -7.27 1.07 -18.19
C GLN A 180 -8.50 1.23 -17.30
N LEU A 181 -9.17 2.39 -17.27
CA LEU A 181 -10.51 2.51 -16.67
C LEU A 181 -11.49 1.50 -17.27
N ALA A 182 -11.53 1.41 -18.61
CA ALA A 182 -12.41 0.49 -19.31
C ALA A 182 -12.02 -0.99 -19.07
N ALA A 183 -10.72 -1.29 -19.03
CA ALA A 183 -10.22 -2.63 -18.72
C ALA A 183 -10.58 -3.03 -17.28
N PHE A 184 -10.45 -2.12 -16.31
CA PHE A 184 -10.81 -2.39 -14.92
C PHE A 184 -12.32 -2.59 -14.75
N ASN A 185 -13.13 -1.77 -15.40
CA ASN A 185 -14.58 -1.95 -15.44
C ASN A 185 -14.98 -3.32 -16.05
N THR A 186 -14.32 -3.71 -17.15
CA THR A 186 -14.52 -5.01 -17.80
C THR A 186 -14.17 -6.17 -16.85
N LEU A 187 -13.03 -6.08 -16.15
CA LEU A 187 -12.63 -7.05 -15.14
C LEU A 187 -13.74 -7.26 -14.08
N LEU A 188 -14.28 -6.18 -13.53
CA LEU A 188 -15.30 -6.26 -12.48
C LEU A 188 -16.59 -6.90 -12.99
N ARG A 189 -17.00 -6.60 -14.24
CA ARG A 189 -18.14 -7.25 -14.90
C ARG A 189 -17.91 -8.75 -15.12
N GLU A 190 -16.73 -9.13 -15.58
CA GLU A 190 -16.35 -10.53 -15.83
C GLU A 190 -16.28 -11.34 -14.52
N CYS A 191 -15.68 -10.77 -13.46
CA CYS A 191 -15.65 -11.41 -12.15
C CYS A 191 -17.07 -11.55 -11.59
N GLY A 192 -17.91 -10.54 -11.76
CA GLY A 192 -19.34 -10.62 -11.44
C GLY A 192 -19.60 -10.85 -9.95
N VAL A 193 -18.83 -10.20 -9.08
CA VAL A 193 -19.09 -10.19 -7.63
C VAL A 193 -20.42 -9.48 -7.39
N LYS A 194 -21.35 -10.14 -6.72
CA LYS A 194 -22.71 -9.63 -6.45
C LYS A 194 -22.98 -9.66 -4.94
N PRO A 195 -22.56 -8.62 -4.19
CA PRO A 195 -22.85 -8.59 -2.77
C PRO A 195 -24.34 -8.48 -2.50
N ARG A 196 -24.84 -9.18 -1.47
CA ARG A 196 -26.28 -9.21 -1.13
C ARG A 196 -26.87 -7.83 -0.86
N ILE A 197 -26.14 -6.99 -0.13
CA ILE A 197 -26.60 -5.65 0.30
C ILE A 197 -26.10 -4.60 -0.70
N GLY A 198 -24.83 -4.67 -1.10
CA GLY A 198 -24.31 -3.81 -2.15
C GLY A 198 -22.82 -3.53 -2.08
N THR A 199 -22.38 -2.72 -3.04
CA THR A 199 -21.00 -2.26 -3.15
C THR A 199 -20.93 -0.76 -2.89
N PHE A 200 -20.04 -0.34 -2.00
CA PHE A 200 -19.87 1.05 -1.58
C PHE A 200 -18.46 1.54 -1.88
N VAL A 201 -18.35 2.73 -2.45
CA VAL A 201 -17.10 3.22 -3.03
C VAL A 201 -16.78 4.63 -2.52
N ALA A 202 -15.67 4.76 -1.80
CA ALA A 202 -15.07 6.04 -1.43
C ALA A 202 -14.02 6.47 -2.47
N ARG A 203 -13.67 7.75 -2.48
CA ARG A 203 -12.64 8.29 -3.38
C ARG A 203 -11.29 8.39 -2.65
N GLY A 204 -10.20 8.03 -3.33
CA GLY A 204 -8.83 8.21 -2.84
C GLY A 204 -8.04 9.36 -3.47
N ASP A 205 -6.76 9.46 -3.13
CA ASP A 205 -5.85 10.50 -3.63
C ASP A 205 -5.47 10.31 -5.11
N ALA A 206 -5.27 9.06 -5.56
CA ALA A 206 -4.96 8.74 -6.96
C ALA A 206 -6.17 8.91 -7.91
N ASP A 207 -7.35 9.05 -7.33
CA ASP A 207 -8.63 9.14 -8.02
C ASP A 207 -8.94 10.59 -8.47
N ALA A 208 -8.70 10.88 -9.75
CA ALA A 208 -8.87 12.22 -10.33
C ALA A 208 -10.33 12.74 -10.26
N PRO A 209 -10.60 13.98 -9.80
CA PRO A 209 -11.96 14.45 -9.48
C PRO A 209 -12.97 14.33 -10.62
N ASP A 210 -12.54 14.59 -11.86
CA ASP A 210 -13.46 14.72 -13.00
C ASP A 210 -13.93 13.35 -13.54
N ASP A 211 -13.19 12.28 -13.24
CA ASP A 211 -13.44 10.99 -13.89
C ASP A 211 -13.13 9.75 -13.03
N TRP A 212 -12.86 9.93 -11.73
CA TRP A 212 -12.44 8.85 -10.86
C TRP A 212 -13.43 7.69 -10.82
N ALA A 213 -14.73 7.92 -10.99
CA ALA A 213 -15.75 6.89 -10.91
C ALA A 213 -16.00 6.15 -12.24
N LYS A 214 -15.36 6.55 -13.35
CA LYS A 214 -15.64 5.95 -14.68
C LYS A 214 -15.36 4.45 -14.75
N TRP A 215 -14.41 3.95 -13.96
CA TRP A 215 -14.15 2.50 -13.89
C TRP A 215 -15.32 1.71 -13.31
N SER A 216 -16.27 2.35 -12.65
CA SER A 216 -17.46 1.72 -12.07
C SER A 216 -18.74 1.98 -12.87
N GLU A 217 -18.65 2.67 -14.02
CA GLU A 217 -19.80 3.03 -14.82
C GLU A 217 -20.61 1.80 -15.25
N GLY A 218 -21.94 1.87 -15.13
CA GLY A 218 -22.86 0.77 -15.42
C GLY A 218 -22.82 -0.41 -14.42
N LEU A 219 -22.01 -0.34 -13.37
CA LEU A 219 -22.09 -1.28 -12.23
C LEU A 219 -23.07 -0.73 -11.18
N PRO A 220 -23.77 -1.59 -10.43
CA PRO A 220 -24.73 -1.17 -9.40
C PRO A 220 -24.02 -0.73 -8.11
N PHE A 221 -23.00 0.13 -8.23
CA PHE A 221 -22.15 0.56 -7.12
C PHE A 221 -22.63 1.90 -6.57
N ILE A 222 -22.60 2.05 -5.25
CA ILE A 222 -22.95 3.29 -4.57
C ILE A 222 -21.67 4.11 -4.42
N VAL A 223 -21.47 4.99 -5.39
CA VAL A 223 -20.30 5.87 -5.49
C VAL A 223 -20.65 7.26 -4.93
N ARG A 224 -19.80 7.81 -4.06
CA ARG A 224 -20.01 9.12 -3.43
C ARG A 224 -18.72 9.93 -3.39
N ASP A 225 -18.76 11.13 -3.96
CA ASP A 225 -17.65 12.10 -3.90
C ASP A 225 -17.78 13.02 -2.67
N LYS A 226 -19.01 13.20 -2.17
CA LYS A 226 -19.31 13.97 -0.95
C LYS A 226 -19.66 13.05 0.20
N THR A 227 -19.37 13.52 1.40
CA THR A 227 -19.73 12.82 2.62
C THR A 227 -21.24 12.62 2.71
N THR A 228 -21.66 11.38 2.85
CA THR A 228 -23.07 11.00 2.93
C THR A 228 -23.26 9.89 3.94
N THR A 229 -24.37 9.92 4.65
CA THR A 229 -24.78 8.86 5.58
C THR A 229 -26.18 8.41 5.23
N PHE A 230 -26.40 7.11 5.12
CA PHE A 230 -27.70 6.55 4.77
C PHE A 230 -27.82 5.11 5.30
N ASN A 231 -29.07 4.66 5.45
CA ASN A 231 -29.36 3.29 5.85
C ASN A 231 -29.23 2.36 4.63
N ALA A 232 -28.28 1.44 4.67
CA ALA A 232 -28.11 0.42 3.64
C ALA A 232 -29.15 -0.70 3.81
N THR A 233 -29.51 -1.00 5.05
CA THR A 233 -30.65 -1.88 5.41
C THR A 233 -31.36 -1.30 6.64
N LYS A 234 -32.37 -1.99 7.16
CA LYS A 234 -33.01 -1.61 8.43
C LYS A 234 -32.04 -1.57 9.62
N ASP A 235 -31.02 -2.42 9.62
CA ASP A 235 -30.11 -2.63 10.76
C ASP A 235 -28.70 -2.07 10.50
N ILE A 236 -28.41 -1.62 9.27
CA ILE A 236 -27.06 -1.18 8.86
C ILE A 236 -27.11 0.25 8.32
N THR A 237 -26.28 1.12 8.91
CA THR A 237 -26.02 2.47 8.40
C THR A 237 -24.61 2.55 7.86
N VAL A 238 -24.46 3.20 6.70
CA VAL A 238 -23.15 3.44 6.08
C VAL A 238 -22.93 4.94 5.94
N SER A 239 -21.79 5.42 6.46
CA SER A 239 -21.24 6.74 6.15
C SER A 239 -20.10 6.58 5.15
N ILE A 240 -20.23 7.14 3.95
CA ILE A 240 -19.13 7.23 2.98
C ILE A 240 -18.58 8.66 3.07
N LEU A 241 -17.31 8.79 3.44
CA LEU A 241 -16.64 10.07 3.60
C LEU A 241 -16.06 10.54 2.27
N SER A 242 -16.08 11.86 2.07
CA SER A 242 -15.25 12.50 1.04
C SER A 242 -13.77 12.31 1.37
N LEU A 243 -12.89 12.41 0.36
CA LEU A 243 -11.45 12.36 0.58
C LEU A 243 -11.01 13.42 1.61
N PHE A 244 -11.53 14.64 1.49
CA PHE A 244 -11.23 15.74 2.40
C PHE A 244 -11.63 15.41 3.85
N ASP A 245 -12.86 14.95 4.07
CA ASP A 245 -13.34 14.64 5.43
C ASP A 245 -12.63 13.41 6.02
N SER A 246 -12.16 12.48 5.18
CA SER A 246 -11.37 11.33 5.63
C SER A 246 -9.96 11.73 6.10
N ARG A 247 -9.32 12.71 5.42
CA ARG A 247 -7.93 13.14 5.66
C ARG A 247 -7.81 14.29 6.66
N PHE A 248 -8.69 15.27 6.56
CA PHE A 248 -8.69 16.50 7.35
C PHE A 248 -10.06 16.67 7.99
N PRO A 249 -10.39 15.94 9.06
CA PRO A 249 -11.77 15.82 9.52
C PRO A 249 -12.23 17.02 10.39
N PRO A 250 -13.02 18.00 9.89
CA PRO A 250 -13.95 18.73 10.75
C PRO A 250 -15.21 17.88 11.01
N TYR A 251 -15.51 16.93 10.11
CA TYR A 251 -16.72 16.13 10.12
C TYR A 251 -16.61 14.96 11.11
N VAL A 252 -17.67 14.78 11.90
CA VAL A 252 -17.88 13.60 12.73
C VAL A 252 -19.16 12.93 12.23
N PRO A 253 -19.10 11.67 11.75
CA PRO A 253 -20.29 10.90 11.41
C PRO A 253 -21.33 10.94 12.53
N PRO A 254 -22.63 11.03 12.20
CA PRO A 254 -23.67 11.07 13.21
C PRO A 254 -23.70 9.75 13.99
N ARG A 255 -24.10 9.81 15.26
CA ARG A 255 -24.41 8.62 16.04
C ARG A 255 -25.68 7.97 15.49
N THR A 256 -25.68 6.65 15.41
CA THR A 256 -26.81 5.86 14.95
C THR A 256 -27.05 4.71 15.93
N GLU A 257 -28.29 4.20 15.95
CA GLU A 257 -28.65 3.01 16.74
C GLU A 257 -28.33 1.70 15.98
N ASN A 258 -28.27 1.78 14.65
CA ASN A 258 -27.93 0.69 13.75
C ASN A 258 -26.43 0.33 13.83
N PHE A 259 -26.08 -0.83 13.27
CA PHE A 259 -24.69 -1.19 13.02
C PHE A 259 -24.09 -0.20 12.02
N HIS A 260 -23.14 0.60 12.48
CA HIS A 260 -22.63 1.75 11.75
C HIS A 260 -21.25 1.48 11.17
N ILE A 261 -21.15 1.53 9.85
CA ILE A 261 -19.90 1.40 9.10
C ILE A 261 -19.52 2.78 8.54
N VAL A 262 -18.31 3.24 8.84
CA VAL A 262 -17.75 4.47 8.28
C VAL A 262 -16.65 4.09 7.30
N LEU A 263 -16.82 4.45 6.03
CA LEU A 263 -15.89 4.19 4.94
C LEU A 263 -15.23 5.49 4.49
N GLY A 264 -13.91 5.57 4.62
CA GLY A 264 -13.09 6.65 4.08
C GLY A 264 -11.87 6.08 3.35
N HIS A 265 -11.07 6.96 2.71
CA HIS A 265 -9.80 6.55 2.12
C HIS A 265 -8.64 6.77 3.10
N ALA A 266 -8.40 8.01 3.51
CA ALA A 266 -7.40 8.31 4.53
C ALA A 266 -7.96 7.96 5.93
N PRO A 267 -7.17 7.33 6.82
CA PRO A 267 -7.66 6.87 8.13
C PRO A 267 -7.73 7.98 9.18
N ASP A 268 -7.33 9.21 8.86
CA ASP A 268 -7.17 10.31 9.82
C ASP A 268 -8.49 10.68 10.53
N PHE A 269 -9.65 10.44 9.92
CA PHE A 269 -10.95 10.59 10.58
C PHE A 269 -11.11 9.74 11.85
N ALA A 270 -10.40 8.61 11.96
CA ALA A 270 -10.43 7.76 13.14
C ALA A 270 -9.91 8.47 14.40
N LEU A 271 -9.02 9.46 14.26
CA LEU A 271 -8.50 10.27 15.37
C LEU A 271 -9.58 11.12 16.05
N ARG A 272 -10.73 11.31 15.41
CA ARG A 272 -11.88 12.00 15.99
C ARG A 272 -12.76 11.08 16.83
N ASN A 273 -12.43 9.80 16.94
CA ASN A 273 -13.20 8.81 17.69
C ASN A 273 -14.69 8.81 17.30
N PRO A 274 -15.02 8.67 16.00
CA PRO A 274 -16.40 8.69 15.55
C PRO A 274 -17.22 7.58 16.22
N SER A 275 -18.47 7.90 16.56
CA SER A 275 -19.41 6.95 17.18
C SER A 275 -19.95 5.98 16.12
N ALA A 276 -19.20 4.93 15.83
CA ALA A 276 -19.56 3.86 14.91
C ALA A 276 -19.04 2.50 15.41
N ASP A 277 -19.43 1.42 14.74
CA ASP A 277 -19.01 0.06 15.10
C ASP A 277 -17.77 -0.37 14.30
N LEU A 278 -17.67 0.07 13.04
CA LEU A 278 -16.60 -0.31 12.12
C LEU A 278 -16.12 0.90 11.31
N LEU A 279 -14.83 1.19 11.38
CA LEU A 279 -14.16 2.22 10.60
C LEU A 279 -13.26 1.56 9.56
N ILE A 280 -13.43 1.90 8.29
CA ILE A 280 -12.69 1.31 7.16
C ILE A 280 -11.91 2.40 6.44
N ALA A 281 -10.63 2.13 6.18
CA ALA A 281 -9.73 2.99 5.43
C ALA A 281 -8.66 2.21 4.64
N GLY A 282 -7.94 2.92 3.77
CA GLY A 282 -6.75 2.48 3.04
C GLY A 282 -5.60 3.47 3.21
N HIS A 283 -5.10 4.01 2.09
CA HIS A 283 -4.17 5.15 1.96
C HIS A 283 -2.72 4.89 2.43
N THR A 284 -2.58 4.17 3.54
CA THR A 284 -1.28 4.04 4.23
C THR A 284 -0.39 2.94 3.66
N HIS A 285 -0.95 2.00 2.88
CA HIS A 285 -0.27 0.82 2.33
C HIS A 285 0.41 -0.10 3.35
N GLY A 286 0.12 0.02 4.65
CA GLY A 286 0.96 -0.63 5.67
C GLY A 286 2.33 0.03 5.85
N GLY A 287 2.55 1.19 5.22
CA GLY A 287 3.84 1.84 5.04
C GLY A 287 4.66 1.32 3.86
N GLN A 288 4.17 0.31 3.13
CA GLN A 288 4.78 -0.32 1.94
C GLN A 288 6.14 -1.01 2.17
N VAL A 289 7.04 -0.39 2.93
CA VAL A 289 8.36 -0.86 3.32
C VAL A 289 8.46 -0.82 4.84
N LYS A 290 8.60 -2.01 5.45
CA LYS A 290 8.84 -2.15 6.88
C LYS A 290 10.27 -2.62 7.12
N LEU A 291 10.92 -2.01 8.10
CA LEU A 291 12.20 -2.50 8.60
C LEU A 291 11.97 -3.51 9.73
N PRO A 292 12.78 -4.58 9.81
CA PRO A 292 12.78 -5.47 10.97
C PRO A 292 12.89 -4.67 12.27
N PHE A 293 12.09 -5.01 13.27
CA PHE A 293 12.04 -4.41 14.61
C PHE A 293 11.60 -2.93 14.69
N PHE A 294 11.61 -2.18 13.58
CA PHE A 294 11.24 -0.77 13.55
C PHE A 294 9.86 -0.51 12.93
N GLY A 295 9.35 -1.43 12.11
CA GLY A 295 8.06 -1.31 11.45
C GLY A 295 8.10 -0.40 10.22
N ALA A 296 6.95 0.18 9.88
CA ALA A 296 6.82 1.09 8.72
C ALA A 296 7.75 2.29 8.86
N LEU A 297 8.44 2.69 7.80
CA LEU A 297 9.25 3.91 7.83
C LEU A 297 8.38 5.18 7.80
N TYR A 298 7.33 5.14 6.98
CA TYR A 298 6.45 6.27 6.73
C TYR A 298 5.08 5.77 6.25
N THR A 299 3.99 6.41 6.66
CA THR A 299 2.61 5.96 6.35
C THR A 299 1.75 7.06 5.71
N LEU A 300 2.30 8.27 5.53
CA LEU A 300 1.60 9.43 4.94
C LEU A 300 0.27 9.79 5.63
N SER A 301 0.12 9.49 6.91
CA SER A 301 -1.07 9.79 7.71
C SER A 301 -0.69 10.27 9.11
N ARG A 302 -1.61 10.96 9.79
CA ARG A 302 -1.44 11.42 11.17
C ARG A 302 -1.78 10.35 12.20
N VAL A 303 -2.38 9.23 11.78
CA VAL A 303 -2.63 8.11 12.70
C VAL A 303 -1.31 7.55 13.24
N PRO A 304 -1.29 6.99 14.46
CA PRO A 304 -0.12 6.28 14.95
C PRO A 304 0.42 5.31 13.90
N ARG A 305 1.74 5.29 13.72
CA ARG A 305 2.40 4.52 12.67
C ARG A 305 2.07 3.03 12.73
N ASP A 306 1.88 2.50 13.93
CA ASP A 306 1.53 1.10 14.15
C ASP A 306 0.14 0.79 13.61
N TRP A 307 -0.79 1.76 13.60
CA TRP A 307 -2.12 1.59 13.01
C TRP A 307 -2.12 1.52 11.48
N GLY A 308 -1.02 1.92 10.83
CA GLY A 308 -0.95 2.06 9.37
C GLY A 308 -1.20 0.80 8.55
N GLY A 309 -1.56 -0.34 9.16
CA GLY A 309 -2.17 -1.47 8.48
C GLY A 309 -2.69 -2.51 9.47
N GLY A 310 -3.78 -3.19 9.13
CA GLY A 310 -4.44 -4.19 9.97
C GLY A 310 -5.72 -3.67 10.64
N CYS A 311 -6.30 -4.50 11.50
CA CYS A 311 -7.52 -4.19 12.25
C CYS A 311 -7.25 -4.09 13.75
N TRP A 312 -7.77 -3.03 14.35
CA TRP A 312 -7.50 -2.61 15.71
C TRP A 312 -8.82 -2.51 16.45
N ALA A 313 -9.01 -3.37 17.44
CA ALA A 313 -10.18 -3.31 18.30
C ALA A 313 -10.10 -2.08 19.22
N ASN A 314 -11.23 -1.41 19.41
CA ASN A 314 -11.46 -0.39 20.44
C ASN A 314 -10.38 0.71 20.48
N ILE A 315 -10.34 1.54 19.43
CA ILE A 315 -9.43 2.71 19.33
C ILE A 315 -9.79 3.88 20.29
N GLY A 316 -10.51 3.59 21.38
CA GLY A 316 -11.02 4.57 22.35
C GLY A 316 -12.50 4.93 22.18
N SER A 317 -13.06 4.77 20.98
CA SER A 317 -14.50 4.97 20.71
C SER A 317 -15.36 3.72 20.87
N GLY A 318 -14.78 2.56 21.15
CA GLY A 318 -15.44 1.25 21.05
C GLY A 318 -15.54 0.68 19.63
N ALA A 319 -15.16 1.46 18.61
CA ALA A 319 -15.15 1.00 17.22
C ALA A 319 -13.95 0.09 16.91
N MET A 320 -14.14 -0.85 15.99
CA MET A 320 -13.02 -1.51 15.31
C MET A 320 -12.54 -0.63 14.15
N LEU A 321 -11.24 -0.35 14.08
CA LEU A 321 -10.61 0.34 12.97
C LEU A 321 -9.86 -0.65 12.09
N CYS A 322 -10.23 -0.77 10.82
CA CYS A 322 -9.53 -1.56 9.83
C CYS A 322 -8.91 -0.66 8.77
N ILE A 323 -7.58 -0.63 8.74
CA ILE A 323 -6.80 0.07 7.73
C ILE A 323 -6.18 -0.98 6.82
N SER A 324 -6.67 -1.08 5.60
CA SER A 324 -6.14 -2.00 4.60
C SER A 324 -4.71 -1.60 4.23
N ARG A 325 -3.81 -2.58 4.11
CA ARG A 325 -2.50 -2.40 3.48
C ARG A 325 -2.58 -2.22 1.98
N GLY A 326 -3.76 -2.35 1.38
CA GLY A 326 -3.98 -2.18 -0.04
C GLY A 326 -3.61 -3.41 -0.88
N VAL A 327 -4.24 -3.53 -2.04
CA VAL A 327 -3.99 -4.63 -3.00
C VAL A 327 -2.77 -4.34 -3.88
N GLY A 328 -2.54 -3.08 -4.23
CA GLY A 328 -1.48 -2.64 -5.13
C GLY A 328 -0.29 -2.09 -4.37
N MET A 329 0.33 -1.04 -4.88
CA MET A 329 1.40 -0.27 -4.24
C MET A 329 1.40 1.11 -4.87
N GLU A 330 1.84 2.11 -4.12
CA GLU A 330 1.97 3.48 -4.62
C GLU A 330 3.05 3.54 -5.70
N ARG A 331 2.72 4.13 -6.86
CA ARG A 331 3.54 4.06 -8.08
C ARG A 331 4.17 5.38 -8.50
N GLU A 332 3.76 6.49 -7.92
CA GLU A 332 4.26 7.82 -8.28
C GLU A 332 5.20 8.35 -7.20
N CYS A 333 4.70 8.44 -5.97
CA CYS A 333 5.38 9.09 -4.86
C CYS A 333 6.03 8.09 -3.88
N ALA A 334 6.09 6.80 -4.19
CA ALA A 334 6.75 5.81 -3.33
C ALA A 334 7.51 4.77 -4.18
N PRO A 335 8.53 4.10 -3.60
CA PRO A 335 9.26 3.09 -4.34
C PRO A 335 8.33 1.95 -4.72
N ARG A 336 8.35 1.51 -5.99
CA ARG A 336 7.52 0.42 -6.53
C ARG A 336 7.99 -0.96 -6.07
N LEU A 337 7.98 -1.15 -4.75
CA LEU A 337 8.39 -2.36 -4.06
C LEU A 337 7.54 -2.48 -2.79
N ARG A 338 7.41 -3.70 -2.29
CA ARG A 338 6.87 -3.98 -0.95
C ARG A 338 7.89 -4.80 -0.20
N PHE A 339 8.17 -4.46 1.05
CA PHE A 339 9.12 -5.24 1.85
C PHE A 339 8.60 -5.41 3.27
N LEU A 340 8.43 -6.67 3.69
CA LEU A 340 7.80 -7.05 4.96
C LEU A 340 6.40 -6.42 5.14
N CYS A 341 5.72 -6.13 4.04
CA CYS A 341 4.42 -5.51 3.95
C CYS A 341 3.63 -5.99 2.72
N ARG A 342 3.36 -7.30 2.66
CA ARG A 342 2.52 -7.92 1.62
C ARG A 342 1.21 -7.15 1.35
N PRO A 343 0.76 -7.07 0.10
CA PRO A 343 -0.56 -6.54 -0.22
C PRO A 343 -1.66 -7.42 0.38
N GLU A 344 -2.85 -6.87 0.59
CA GLU A 344 -3.95 -7.61 1.21
C GLU A 344 -5.34 -7.26 0.68
N ILE A 345 -6.23 -8.24 0.84
CA ILE A 345 -7.69 -8.03 0.94
C ILE A 345 -8.12 -8.36 2.37
N VAL A 346 -9.10 -7.62 2.88
CA VAL A 346 -9.61 -7.82 4.25
C VAL A 346 -11.03 -8.36 4.18
N PHE A 347 -11.25 -9.48 4.87
CA PHE A 347 -12.55 -10.10 5.08
C PHE A 347 -12.92 -9.97 6.55
N ILE A 348 -14.13 -9.49 6.81
CA ILE A 348 -14.65 -9.30 8.16
C ILE A 348 -15.96 -10.08 8.25
N ASP A 349 -16.00 -11.02 9.19
CA ASP A 349 -17.19 -11.80 9.52
C ASP A 349 -17.81 -11.22 10.80
N VAL A 350 -18.99 -10.61 10.67
CA VAL A 350 -19.73 -10.01 11.79
C VAL A 350 -20.83 -10.97 12.25
N THR A 351 -20.78 -11.38 13.51
CA THR A 351 -21.72 -12.34 14.10
C THR A 351 -22.67 -11.63 15.07
N PRO A 352 -24.01 -11.75 14.89
CA PRO A 352 -24.99 -11.36 15.89
C PRO A 352 -24.80 -12.14 17.19
N VAL A 353 -24.82 -11.45 18.32
CA VAL A 353 -24.79 -12.08 19.65
C VAL A 353 -25.84 -11.48 20.56
N GLU A 354 -26.30 -12.27 21.52
CA GLU A 354 -27.18 -11.77 22.57
C GLU A 354 -26.40 -10.88 23.54
N LYS A 355 -27.07 -9.88 24.13
CA LYS A 355 -26.45 -8.88 25.02
C LYS A 355 -25.75 -9.49 26.25
N ARG A 356 -26.12 -10.71 26.65
CA ARG A 356 -25.49 -11.47 27.75
C ARG A 356 -24.18 -12.17 27.36
N GLN A 357 -23.90 -12.35 26.07
CA GLN A 357 -22.73 -13.07 25.57
C GLN A 357 -21.53 -12.15 25.26
N LEU A 358 -21.73 -10.84 25.12
CA LEU A 358 -20.64 -9.90 24.86
C LEU A 358 -19.65 -9.77 26.03
N THR A 359 -20.08 -10.01 27.27
CA THR A 359 -19.21 -9.92 28.46
C THR A 359 -18.14 -11.03 28.54
N SER A 360 -18.28 -12.13 27.78
CA SER A 360 -17.30 -13.23 27.78
C SER A 360 -16.24 -13.15 26.67
N PHE A 361 -16.31 -12.14 25.78
CA PHE A 361 -15.34 -11.94 24.68
C PHE A 361 -14.35 -10.80 24.95
N THR A 362 -14.52 -10.08 26.07
CA THR A 362 -13.72 -8.91 26.44
C THR A 362 -12.75 -9.15 27.62
N GLU A 363 -12.65 -10.39 28.08
CA GLU A 363 -11.58 -10.89 28.97
C GLU A 363 -10.59 -11.72 28.15
#